data_AF-A0A2A3K0Y1-F1
#
_entry.id   AF-A0A2A3K0Y1-F1
#
_cell.length_a   1.000
_cell.length_b   1.000
_cell.length_c   1.000
_cell.angle_alpha   90.00
_cell.angle_beta   90.00
_cell.angle_gamma   90.00
#
_symmetry.space_group_name_H-M   'P 1'
#
loop_
_entity.id
_entity.type
_entity.pdbx_description
1 polymer ?
#
loop_
_entity_poly.entity_id
_entity_poly.type
_entity_poly.pdbx_seq_one_letter_code
_entity_poly.pdbx_strand_id
1 'polypeptide(L)'
;MSGKILAIFIVAAALIFGAVVYYAQVYYFYEPLPEAEARVVLTPQDRGAPRDIPFRDFEGIDASSSPIRYRACFTTSERPDTLDPVFERYEGAEPRNAPTWFGCFDSDAIGAQIAAGTAHVYTSQRNIEFGIDRVVAVTEDGHGYIWEEINECGDKAYDGTPLGEDCPER
;
A
#
# COMPACT_ATOMS: atom_id res chain seq x y z
N MET A 1 -13.05 11.42 -48.96
CA MET A 1 -13.94 11.33 -47.77
C MET A 1 -13.62 10.15 -46.86
N SER A 2 -13.31 8.95 -47.38
CA SER A 2 -13.03 7.76 -46.58
C SER A 2 -11.90 7.90 -45.53
N GLY A 3 -10.78 8.53 -45.89
CA GLY A 3 -9.64 8.68 -44.97
C GLY A 3 -9.91 9.56 -43.74
N LYS A 4 -10.79 10.56 -43.85
CA LYS A 4 -11.18 11.40 -42.70
C LYS A 4 -12.06 10.64 -41.71
N ILE A 5 -12.98 9.82 -42.23
CA ILE A 5 -13.86 8.98 -41.40
C ILE A 5 -13.02 7.93 -40.65
N LEU A 6 -12.08 7.30 -41.35
CA LEU A 6 -11.17 6.34 -40.73
C LEU A 6 -10.30 7.00 -39.64
N ALA A 7 -9.77 8.19 -39.89
CA ALA A 7 -9.00 8.93 -38.90
C ALA A 7 -9.83 9.29 -37.65
N ILE A 8 -11.06 9.76 -37.84
CA ILE A 8 -11.98 10.07 -36.74
C ILE A 8 -12.29 8.81 -35.92
N PHE A 9 -12.55 7.68 -36.59
CA PHE A 9 -12.83 6.42 -35.92
C PHE A 9 -11.65 5.96 -35.06
N ILE A 10 -10.42 6.05 -35.57
CA ILE A 10 -9.21 5.69 -34.81
C ILE A 10 -9.06 6.56 -33.56
N VAL A 11 -9.22 7.88 -33.70
CA VAL A 11 -9.13 8.80 -32.54
C VAL A 11 -10.23 8.52 -31.53
N ALA A 12 -11.48 8.32 -31.98
CA ALA A 12 -12.59 8.01 -31.10
C ALA A 12 -12.38 6.69 -30.35
N ALA A 13 -11.94 5.63 -31.04
CA ALA A 13 -11.65 4.34 -30.42
C ALA A 13 -10.53 4.46 -29.38
N ALA A 14 -9.46 5.20 -29.68
CA ALA A 14 -8.35 5.44 -28.75
C ALA A 14 -8.81 6.20 -27.50
N LEU A 15 -9.65 7.24 -27.65
CA LEU A 15 -10.19 8.01 -26.53
C LEU A 15 -11.11 7.15 -25.64
N ILE A 16 -12.00 6.35 -26.25
CA ILE A 16 -12.88 5.44 -25.52
C ILE A 16 -12.04 4.43 -24.74
N PHE A 17 -11.04 3.81 -25.39
CA PHE A 17 -10.16 2.86 -24.73
C PHE A 17 -9.39 3.50 -23.57
N GLY A 18 -8.84 4.70 -23.76
CA GLY A 18 -8.18 5.45 -22.69
C GLY A 18 -9.10 5.74 -21.51
N ALA A 19 -10.35 6.15 -21.76
CA ALA A 19 -11.35 6.37 -20.71
C ALA A 19 -11.70 5.09 -19.95
N VAL A 20 -11.83 3.96 -20.66
CA VAL A 20 -12.09 2.64 -20.05
C VAL A 20 -10.91 2.22 -19.18
N VAL A 21 -9.68 2.34 -19.66
CA VAL A 21 -8.47 2.03 -18.88
C VAL A 21 -8.37 2.92 -17.65
N TYR A 22 -8.57 4.23 -17.79
CA TYR A 22 -8.57 5.16 -16.66
C TYR A 22 -9.62 4.78 -15.61
N TYR A 23 -10.85 4.53 -16.04
CA TYR A 23 -11.92 4.10 -15.14
C TYR A 23 -11.60 2.79 -14.43
N ALA A 24 -11.06 1.81 -15.17
CA ALA A 24 -10.67 0.52 -14.60
C ALA A 24 -9.57 0.69 -13.54
N GLN A 25 -8.54 1.48 -13.84
CA GLN A 25 -7.39 1.69 -12.98
C GLN A 25 -7.72 2.49 -11.72
N VAL A 26 -8.57 3.51 -11.81
CA VAL A 26 -8.83 4.46 -10.72
C VAL A 26 -10.09 4.15 -9.92
N TYR A 27 -11.09 3.50 -10.52
CA TYR A 27 -12.39 3.31 -9.87
C TYR A 27 -12.85 1.85 -9.85
N TYR A 28 -12.93 1.17 -10.99
CA TYR A 28 -13.67 -0.10 -11.10
C TYR A 28 -13.20 -1.19 -10.14
N PHE A 29 -11.88 -1.34 -9.97
CA PHE A 29 -11.33 -2.40 -9.13
C PHE A 29 -11.18 -2.01 -7.67
N TYR A 30 -11.29 -0.72 -7.34
CA TYR A 30 -11.12 -0.25 -5.97
C TYR A 30 -12.44 -0.31 -5.21
N GLU A 31 -12.38 -0.90 -4.03
CA GLU A 31 -13.52 -1.01 -3.11
C GLU A 31 -13.11 -0.48 -1.73
N PRO A 32 -13.99 0.25 -1.03
CA PRO A 32 -13.79 0.59 0.37
C PRO A 32 -13.74 -0.67 1.24
N LEU A 33 -12.82 -0.70 2.19
CA LEU A 33 -12.74 -1.78 3.16
C LEU A 33 -13.86 -1.67 4.19
N PRO A 34 -14.60 -2.75 4.47
CA PRO A 34 -15.60 -2.76 5.53
C PRO A 34 -14.96 -2.50 6.90
N GLU A 35 -15.64 -1.76 7.76
CA GLU A 35 -15.17 -1.49 9.14
C GLU A 35 -14.89 -2.79 9.94
N ALA A 36 -15.62 -3.87 9.64
CA ALA A 36 -15.43 -5.17 10.28
C ALA A 36 -14.08 -5.83 9.95
N GLU A 37 -13.43 -5.39 8.88
CA GLU A 37 -12.11 -5.87 8.43
C GLU A 37 -10.98 -4.94 8.87
N ALA A 38 -11.30 -3.79 9.50
CA ALA A 38 -10.33 -2.85 10.01
C ALA A 38 -9.46 -3.51 11.08
N ARG A 39 -8.16 -3.62 10.79
CA ARG A 39 -7.18 -4.19 11.71
C ARG A 39 -5.82 -3.53 11.54
N VAL A 40 -5.21 -3.14 12.66
CA VAL A 40 -3.87 -2.58 12.69
C VAL A 40 -3.00 -3.45 13.60
N VAL A 41 -2.15 -4.26 12.98
CA VAL A 41 -1.21 -5.16 13.65
C VAL A 41 0.23 -4.81 13.30
N LEU A 42 1.13 -5.00 14.26
CA LEU A 42 2.57 -4.83 14.10
C LEU A 42 3.31 -6.11 14.51
N THR A 43 4.35 -6.45 13.77
CA THR A 43 5.24 -7.58 14.06
C THR A 43 6.26 -7.16 15.12
N PRO A 44 6.39 -7.89 16.24
CA PRO A 44 7.38 -7.56 17.28
C PRO A 44 8.82 -7.77 16.80
N GLN A 45 9.81 -7.13 17.44
CA GLN A 45 11.23 -7.26 17.06
C GLN A 45 11.78 -8.70 17.11
N ASP A 46 11.20 -9.55 17.98
CA ASP A 46 11.56 -10.97 18.07
C ASP A 46 10.96 -11.82 16.93
N ARG A 47 10.25 -11.18 15.98
CA ARG A 47 9.50 -11.79 14.88
C ARG A 47 8.47 -12.82 15.34
N GLY A 48 7.93 -12.64 16.54
CA GLY A 48 6.80 -13.39 17.06
C GLY A 48 5.49 -13.08 16.32
N ALA A 49 4.38 -13.59 16.85
CA ALA A 49 3.06 -13.34 16.26
C ALA A 49 2.72 -11.82 16.24
N PRO A 50 2.13 -11.30 15.15
CA PRO A 50 1.70 -9.90 15.09
C PRO A 50 0.74 -9.54 16.23
N ARG A 51 0.89 -8.32 16.77
CA ARG A 51 0.08 -7.80 17.88
C ARG A 51 -0.71 -6.58 17.42
N ASP A 52 -1.97 -6.52 17.83
CA ASP A 52 -2.84 -5.38 17.57
C ASP A 52 -2.38 -4.13 18.35
N ILE A 53 -2.51 -2.97 17.73
CA ILE A 53 -2.36 -1.67 18.38
C ILE A 53 -3.71 -0.94 18.41
N PRO A 54 -3.98 -0.07 19.42
CA PRO A 54 -5.23 0.68 19.47
C PRO A 54 -5.30 1.67 18.31
N PHE A 55 -6.46 1.78 17.66
CA PHE A 55 -6.69 2.72 16.57
C PHE A 55 -8.14 3.24 16.56
N ARG A 56 -8.37 4.33 15.84
CA ARG A 56 -9.67 4.97 15.58
C ARG A 56 -9.70 5.53 14.16
N ASP A 57 -10.88 5.91 13.70
CA ASP A 57 -11.07 6.65 12.44
C ASP A 57 -10.43 5.93 11.24
N PHE A 58 -10.64 4.61 11.16
CA PHE A 58 -10.07 3.78 10.12
C PHE A 58 -10.81 4.00 8.80
N GLU A 59 -10.06 4.34 7.76
CA GLU A 59 -10.53 4.39 6.39
C GLU A 59 -9.58 3.57 5.54
N GLY A 60 -10.11 2.68 4.71
CA GLY A 60 -9.28 1.80 3.90
C GLY A 60 -9.92 1.49 2.55
N ILE A 61 -9.07 1.18 1.59
CA ILE A 61 -9.44 0.72 0.25
C ILE A 61 -8.55 -0.45 -0.13
N ASP A 62 -9.08 -1.34 -0.95
CA ASP A 62 -8.34 -2.41 -1.56
C ASP A 62 -8.79 -2.61 -3.01
N ALA A 63 -8.02 -3.36 -3.80
CA ALA A 63 -8.39 -3.70 -5.15
C ALA A 63 -7.89 -5.08 -5.55
N SER A 64 -8.83 -5.96 -5.91
CA SER A 64 -8.56 -7.33 -6.38
C SER A 64 -7.67 -7.43 -7.62
N SER A 65 -7.49 -6.33 -8.36
CA SER A 65 -6.63 -6.29 -9.54
C SER A 65 -5.13 -6.40 -9.27
N SER A 66 -4.67 -6.16 -8.03
CA SER A 66 -3.24 -6.21 -7.69
C SER A 66 -3.00 -6.19 -6.17
N PRO A 67 -2.07 -7.01 -5.65
CA PRO A 67 -1.80 -7.15 -4.21
C PRO A 67 -0.93 -6.03 -3.63
N ILE A 68 -0.87 -4.88 -4.30
CA ILE A 68 -0.12 -3.71 -3.83
C ILE A 68 -1.00 -2.46 -3.74
N ARG A 69 -2.31 -2.65 -3.83
CA ARG A 69 -3.31 -1.58 -3.90
C ARG A 69 -4.00 -1.30 -2.59
N TYR A 70 -3.78 -2.12 -1.56
CA TYR A 70 -4.29 -1.87 -0.22
C TYR A 70 -3.76 -0.55 0.33
N ARG A 71 -4.63 0.36 0.71
CA ARG A 71 -4.27 1.61 1.41
C ARG A 71 -5.22 1.82 2.56
N ALA A 72 -4.70 2.22 3.70
CA ALA A 72 -5.54 2.64 4.81
C ALA A 72 -4.91 3.78 5.61
N CYS A 73 -5.75 4.51 6.32
CA CYS A 73 -5.40 5.58 7.24
C CYS A 73 -6.15 5.35 8.56
N PHE A 74 -5.55 5.78 9.67
CA PHE A 74 -6.19 5.71 10.99
C PHE A 74 -5.55 6.75 11.93
N THR A 75 -6.12 6.91 13.12
CA THR A 75 -5.48 7.62 14.23
C THR A 75 -5.19 6.67 15.39
N THR A 76 -4.11 6.93 16.13
CA THR A 76 -3.70 6.12 17.28
C THR A 76 -3.15 6.97 18.43
N SER A 77 -3.25 6.46 19.65
CA SER A 77 -2.56 6.99 20.82
C SER A 77 -1.09 6.53 20.91
N GLU A 78 -0.68 5.54 20.11
CA GLU A 78 0.70 5.06 20.06
C GLU A 78 1.62 6.09 19.40
N ARG A 79 2.91 6.04 19.75
CA ARG A 79 3.93 6.97 19.24
C ARG A 79 5.20 6.22 18.85
N PRO A 80 6.01 6.77 17.94
CA PRO A 80 7.28 6.17 17.56
C PRO A 80 8.15 5.73 18.74
N ASP A 81 8.31 6.60 19.75
CA ASP A 81 9.08 6.31 20.97
C ASP A 81 8.58 5.09 21.77
N THR A 82 7.27 4.79 21.72
CA THR A 82 6.68 3.63 22.42
C THR A 82 6.72 2.36 21.58
N LEU A 83 6.67 2.49 20.26
CA LEU A 83 6.61 1.39 19.32
C LEU A 83 8.00 0.85 18.94
N ASP A 84 8.98 1.75 18.74
CA ASP A 84 10.35 1.42 18.33
C ASP A 84 11.03 0.33 19.16
N PRO A 85 10.98 0.32 20.51
CA PRO A 85 11.63 -0.72 21.30
C PRO A 85 10.90 -2.07 21.27
N VAL A 86 9.68 -2.15 20.73
CA VAL A 86 8.82 -3.34 20.79
C VAL A 86 8.63 -3.99 19.43
N PHE A 87 8.53 -3.17 18.37
CA PHE A 87 8.13 -3.61 17.04
C PHE A 87 9.26 -3.50 16.01
N GLU A 88 9.20 -4.36 15.00
CA GLU A 88 10.17 -4.42 13.91
C GLU A 88 10.00 -3.19 13.00
N ARG A 89 11.03 -2.33 12.95
CA ARG A 89 11.15 -1.25 11.96
C ARG A 89 11.21 -1.83 10.54
N TYR A 90 10.50 -1.21 9.62
CA TYR A 90 10.61 -1.50 8.19
C TYR A 90 11.43 -0.40 7.51
N GLU A 91 12.60 -0.77 7.00
CA GLU A 91 13.52 0.16 6.34
C GLU A 91 13.24 0.21 4.84
N GLY A 92 13.36 1.39 4.24
CA GLY A 92 13.24 1.58 2.79
C GLY A 92 11.82 1.49 2.22
N ALA A 93 10.78 1.60 3.05
CA ALA A 93 9.41 1.63 2.57
C ALA A 93 9.11 2.93 1.78
N GLU A 94 8.41 2.78 0.65
CA GLU A 94 8.02 3.84 -0.27
C GLU A 94 6.48 3.83 -0.45
N PRO A 95 5.74 4.75 0.20
CA PRO A 95 4.28 4.78 0.10
C PRO A 95 3.85 5.01 -1.35
N ARG A 96 3.11 4.06 -1.94
CA ARG A 96 2.65 4.19 -3.34
C ARG A 96 1.33 4.95 -3.42
N ASN A 97 1.17 5.68 -4.53
CA ASN A 97 0.03 6.56 -4.79
C ASN A 97 -1.32 5.87 -4.60
N ALA A 98 -2.24 6.57 -3.94
CA ALA A 98 -3.65 6.22 -3.86
C ALA A 98 -4.45 6.91 -4.98
N PRO A 99 -5.65 6.41 -5.32
CA PRO A 99 -6.59 7.15 -6.17
C PRO A 99 -6.93 8.52 -5.57
N THR A 100 -7.08 9.55 -6.40
CA THR A 100 -7.31 10.93 -5.94
C THR A 100 -8.61 11.13 -5.15
N TRP A 101 -9.55 10.20 -5.24
CA TRP A 101 -10.79 10.23 -4.47
C TRP A 101 -10.61 9.66 -3.05
N PHE A 102 -9.51 8.95 -2.78
CA PHE A 102 -9.16 8.45 -1.45
C PHE A 102 -8.23 9.43 -0.74
N GLY A 103 -8.82 10.52 -0.24
CA GLY A 103 -8.09 11.71 0.21
C GLY A 103 -7.30 11.57 1.52
N CYS A 104 -7.43 10.47 2.26
CA CYS A 104 -6.71 10.30 3.52
C CYS A 104 -5.23 9.92 3.33
N PHE A 105 -4.87 9.35 2.16
CA PHE A 105 -3.56 8.77 1.90
C PHE A 105 -2.79 9.62 0.86
N ASP A 106 -1.96 10.54 1.35
CA ASP A 106 -1.06 11.35 0.54
C ASP A 106 0.35 10.76 0.59
N SER A 107 0.73 10.01 -0.44
CA SER A 107 2.03 9.33 -0.52
C SER A 107 3.21 10.28 -0.45
N ASP A 108 3.13 11.46 -1.07
CA ASP A 108 4.22 12.44 -1.06
C ASP A 108 4.39 13.02 0.33
N ALA A 109 3.29 13.36 1.02
CA ALA A 109 3.33 13.85 2.39
C ALA A 109 3.81 12.77 3.38
N ILE A 110 3.38 11.52 3.22
CA ILE A 110 3.84 10.40 4.05
C ILE A 110 5.34 10.17 3.83
N GLY A 111 5.78 10.12 2.57
CA GLY A 111 7.19 9.95 2.21
C GLY A 111 8.07 11.07 2.78
N ALA A 112 7.60 12.31 2.76
CA ALA A 112 8.30 13.44 3.37
C ALA A 112 8.45 13.29 4.89
N GLN A 113 7.43 12.79 5.58
CA GLN A 113 7.48 12.55 7.03
C GLN A 113 8.43 11.39 7.38
N ILE A 114 8.44 10.33 6.57
CA ILE A 114 9.40 9.21 6.73
C ILE A 114 10.83 9.74 6.56
N ALA A 115 11.09 10.51 5.51
CA ALA A 115 12.40 11.10 5.26
C ALA A 115 12.85 12.09 6.35
N ALA A 116 11.91 12.83 6.95
CA ALA A 116 12.16 13.74 8.06
C ALA A 116 12.33 13.03 9.41
N GLY A 117 12.01 11.73 9.50
CA GLY A 117 12.01 10.97 10.75
C GLY A 117 10.80 11.23 11.65
N THR A 118 9.82 12.02 11.21
CA THR A 118 8.58 12.30 11.96
C THR A 118 7.51 11.23 11.75
N ALA A 119 7.76 10.28 10.84
CA ALA A 119 6.97 9.08 10.67
C ALA A 119 7.87 7.84 10.65
N HIS A 120 7.46 6.86 11.44
CA HIS A 120 8.17 5.61 11.63
C HIS A 120 7.36 4.47 10.99
N VAL A 121 7.93 3.78 10.00
CA VAL A 121 7.34 2.59 9.36
C VAL A 121 7.71 1.29 10.07
N TYR A 122 6.73 0.43 10.32
CA TYR A 122 6.88 -0.84 10.99
C TYR A 122 6.36 -1.97 10.10
N THR A 123 6.95 -3.15 10.28
CA THR A 123 6.47 -4.38 9.64
C THR A 123 5.12 -4.76 10.26
N SER A 124 4.06 -4.84 9.44
CA SER A 124 2.77 -5.35 9.90
C SER A 124 2.74 -6.87 9.78
N GLN A 125 2.96 -7.36 8.57
CA GLN A 125 3.01 -8.77 8.23
C GLN A 125 3.91 -8.96 7.00
N ARG A 126 4.86 -9.88 7.08
CA ARG A 126 5.67 -10.27 5.92
C ARG A 126 4.97 -11.32 5.08
N ASN A 127 5.14 -11.25 3.77
CA ASN A 127 4.56 -12.19 2.80
C ASN A 127 3.07 -12.47 3.05
N ILE A 128 2.26 -11.41 3.22
CA ILE A 128 0.80 -11.54 3.26
C ILE A 128 0.27 -12.15 1.97
N GLU A 129 0.95 -11.83 0.87
CA GLU A 129 1.05 -12.63 -0.35
C GLU A 129 2.54 -12.84 -0.65
N PHE A 130 2.88 -13.88 -1.42
CA PHE A 130 4.27 -14.13 -1.77
C PHE A 130 4.93 -12.88 -2.39
N GLY A 131 6.01 -12.41 -1.77
CA GLY A 131 6.74 -11.24 -2.24
C GLY A 131 6.14 -9.89 -1.82
N ILE A 132 5.04 -9.89 -1.06
CA ILE A 132 4.32 -8.70 -0.63
C ILE A 132 4.28 -8.62 0.90
N ASP A 133 4.83 -7.54 1.44
CA ASP A 133 4.75 -7.22 2.87
C ASP A 133 3.68 -6.16 3.10
N ARG A 134 2.96 -6.23 4.22
CA ARG A 134 2.16 -5.13 4.72
C ARG A 134 2.97 -4.32 5.72
N VAL A 135 2.93 -3.02 5.60
CA VAL A 135 3.65 -2.08 6.46
C VAL A 135 2.70 -1.03 7.03
N VAL A 136 3.05 -0.50 8.20
CA VAL A 136 2.28 0.52 8.91
C VAL A 136 3.22 1.65 9.29
N ALA A 137 2.98 2.86 8.80
CA ALA A 137 3.60 4.06 9.33
C ALA A 137 2.79 4.60 10.51
N VAL A 138 3.48 5.04 11.56
CA VAL A 138 2.93 5.84 12.65
C VAL A 138 3.76 7.12 12.78
N THR A 139 3.07 8.24 12.80
CA THR A 139 3.64 9.58 12.91
C THR A 139 3.74 10.02 14.37
N GLU A 140 4.57 11.03 14.65
CA GLU A 140 4.71 11.62 15.99
C GLU A 140 3.42 12.29 16.50
N ASP A 141 2.55 12.76 15.62
CA ASP A 141 1.24 13.34 15.98
C ASP A 141 0.12 12.30 16.08
N GLY A 142 0.39 11.03 15.73
CA GLY A 142 -0.50 9.89 15.94
C GLY A 142 -1.41 9.57 14.76
N HIS A 143 -1.13 10.13 13.58
CA HIS A 143 -1.65 9.60 12.32
C HIS A 143 -0.97 8.29 11.94
N GLY A 144 -1.74 7.35 11.43
CA GLY A 144 -1.27 6.06 10.97
C GLY A 144 -1.65 5.80 9.52
N TYR A 145 -0.78 5.13 8.78
CA TYR A 145 -0.97 4.80 7.38
C TYR A 145 -0.56 3.37 7.11
N ILE A 146 -1.29 2.66 6.26
CA ILE A 146 -1.03 1.25 5.93
C ILE A 146 -0.94 1.11 4.43
N TRP A 147 0.07 0.39 3.96
CA TRP A 147 0.19 0.01 2.56
C TRP A 147 0.94 -1.31 2.41
N GLU A 148 1.00 -1.79 1.18
CA GLU A 148 1.70 -3.00 0.79
C GLU A 148 2.96 -2.66 0.00
N GLU A 149 4.05 -3.30 0.39
CA GLU A 149 5.38 -3.20 -0.20
C GLU A 149 5.74 -4.47 -0.95
N ILE A 150 6.51 -4.31 -2.03
CA ILE A 150 7.16 -5.47 -2.65
C ILE A 150 8.46 -5.70 -1.88
N ASN A 151 8.66 -6.92 -1.39
CA ASN A 151 9.90 -7.31 -0.71
C ASN A 151 10.90 -7.93 -1.71
N GLU A 152 12.12 -8.22 -1.23
CA GLU A 152 13.21 -8.76 -2.06
C GLU A 152 12.82 -10.05 -2.83
N CYS A 153 11.96 -10.89 -2.26
CA CYS A 153 11.49 -12.10 -2.94
C CYS A 153 10.52 -11.79 -4.07
N GLY A 154 9.66 -10.79 -3.88
CA GLY A 154 8.81 -10.26 -4.95
C GLY A 154 9.64 -9.67 -6.07
N ASP A 155 10.59 -8.80 -5.75
CA ASP A 155 11.47 -8.16 -6.75
C ASP A 155 12.20 -9.18 -7.62
N LYS A 156 12.87 -10.16 -7.00
CA LYS A 156 13.58 -11.23 -7.72
C LYS A 156 12.63 -12.11 -8.55
N ALA A 157 11.46 -12.43 -8.02
CA ALA A 157 10.49 -13.21 -8.77
C ALA A 157 9.96 -12.48 -10.01
N TYR A 158 9.76 -11.16 -9.91
CA TYR A 158 9.18 -10.37 -10.99
C TYR A 158 10.20 -9.97 -12.07
N ASP A 159 11.48 -9.83 -11.73
CA ASP A 159 12.55 -9.51 -12.69
C ASP A 159 13.23 -10.75 -13.31
N GLY A 160 12.96 -11.95 -12.78
CA GLY A 160 13.49 -13.22 -13.27
C GLY A 160 14.85 -13.62 -12.67
N THR A 161 15.32 -12.88 -11.67
CA THR A 161 16.49 -13.24 -10.86
C THR A 161 16.20 -14.50 -10.03
N PRO A 162 17.16 -15.42 -9.87
CA PRO A 162 16.96 -16.57 -8.98
C PRO A 162 16.57 -16.13 -7.57
N LEU A 163 15.53 -16.75 -7.02
CA LEU A 163 15.10 -16.52 -5.64
C LEU A 163 16.23 -16.85 -4.66
N GLY A 164 16.34 -16.05 -3.60
CA GLY A 164 17.24 -16.35 -2.49
C GLY A 164 16.71 -17.53 -1.66
N GLU A 165 17.59 -18.14 -0.86
CA GLU A 165 17.24 -19.25 0.03
C GLU A 165 16.23 -18.85 1.13
N ASP A 166 16.14 -17.56 1.44
CA ASP A 166 15.25 -17.01 2.48
C ASP A 166 13.81 -16.74 1.99
N CYS A 167 13.53 -16.95 0.71
CA CYS A 167 12.18 -16.75 0.17
C CYS A 167 11.26 -17.92 0.50
N PRO A 168 10.01 -17.65 0.94
CA PRO A 168 9.07 -18.73 1.25
C PRO A 168 8.72 -19.55 0.00
N GLU A 169 8.23 -20.78 0.19
CA GLU A 169 7.64 -21.53 -0.92
C GLU A 169 6.36 -20.82 -1.41
N ARG A 170 6.10 -20.90 -2.72
CA ARG A 170 4.90 -20.33 -3.35
C ARG A 170 3.69 -21.25 -3.24
#